data_AF-A0A1X6NU88-F1
#
_entry.id   AF-A0A1X6NU88-F1
#
_cell.length_a   1.000
_cell.length_b   1.000
_cell.length_c   1.000
_cell.angle_alpha   90.00
_cell.angle_beta   90.00
_cell.angle_gamma   90.00
#
_symmetry.space_group_name_H-M   'P 1'
#
loop_
_entity.id
_entity.type
_entity.pdbx_description
1 polymer ?
#
loop_
_entity_poly.entity_id
_entity_poly.type
_entity_poly.pdbx_seq_one_letter_code
_entity_poly.pdbx_strand_id
1 'polypeptide(L)'
;MGNLGYFQLKAAAPGAWRLSLAPAGGGGNTSAYAITSIEGAGAGVGTVTADGDVAVVVDSLDGARGTLLRVRHRAEAGGDAAAVGDGGGGGGGVRDKLSSLFRRGAPSPTASATAAAGASVDGAADGAPAHDPRIHVFSVASGHLYERLLKIMMLSVVRHAGAPVKFWLLQNTLSPAFKALLPGFAAAHGFEVGLVTFRWPTWLRAQTDAQRTIWAYKILFLDVLFPLTLRRVIFVDSDQVVRADLAELMALPLDGAPYGYVPFCESRRDVDGFRFWKGGYWAGILAGRPYHISALYVVDLDVFRSTRAGDTLRAVYQSLSADPASLSNLDQDLPNYAAVTPGGGAPGGHPLVRIFSLPQEWLWCDSWCDQASKPAAKTIDLCNNPLTKVPKLVAAKTIIPEWEEYDRMAAATTAEVYARLAQAVASGGGGLGGEGGVPPPPPDEPLAVPEPAVADGGAAAGVGDGVSRDEL
;
A
#
# COMPACT_ATOMS: atom_id res chain seq x y z
N MET A 1 6.81 -10.29 -11.95
CA MET A 1 5.73 -9.42 -12.46
C MET A 1 5.29 -9.88 -13.84
N GLY A 2 4.05 -9.62 -14.24
CA GLY A 2 3.53 -9.98 -15.56
C GLY A 2 4.27 -9.31 -16.72
N ASN A 3 4.70 -8.04 -16.54
CA ASN A 3 5.52 -7.34 -17.52
C ASN A 3 6.96 -7.88 -17.51
N LEU A 4 7.39 -8.45 -18.64
CA LEU A 4 8.74 -8.94 -18.90
C LEU A 4 9.26 -10.03 -17.93
N GLY A 5 8.39 -10.62 -17.10
CA GLY A 5 8.85 -11.50 -16.02
C GLY A 5 9.72 -10.78 -14.99
N TYR A 6 9.61 -9.44 -14.87
CA TYR A 6 10.52 -8.64 -14.06
C TYR A 6 10.52 -9.07 -12.59
N PHE A 7 11.73 -9.18 -12.03
CA PHE A 7 12.00 -9.39 -10.62
C PHE A 7 13.25 -8.60 -10.22
N GLN A 8 13.37 -8.32 -8.92
CA GLN A 8 14.59 -7.79 -8.33
C GLN A 8 14.71 -8.29 -6.90
N LEU A 9 15.94 -8.39 -6.43
CA LEU A 9 16.26 -8.78 -5.06
C LEU A 9 17.29 -7.81 -4.51
N LYS A 10 17.15 -7.43 -3.24
CA LYS A 10 18.14 -6.63 -2.53
C LYS A 10 19.16 -7.56 -1.89
N ALA A 11 20.39 -7.55 -2.39
CA ALA A 11 21.52 -8.17 -1.69
C ALA A 11 22.04 -7.21 -0.61
N ALA A 12 22.42 -7.74 0.55
CA ALA A 12 22.94 -6.93 1.65
C ALA A 12 24.36 -6.40 1.37
N ALA A 13 25.14 -7.14 0.60
CA ALA A 13 26.51 -6.82 0.23
C ALA A 13 26.91 -7.55 -1.08
N PRO A 14 28.00 -7.13 -1.74
CA PRO A 14 28.68 -7.94 -2.74
C PRO A 14 29.06 -9.32 -2.16
N GLY A 15 28.99 -10.36 -2.98
CA GLY A 15 29.29 -11.72 -2.55
C GLY A 15 28.59 -12.79 -3.36
N ALA A 16 28.77 -14.05 -2.93
CA ALA A 16 28.10 -15.21 -3.50
C ALA A 16 26.75 -15.45 -2.80
N TRP A 17 25.72 -15.66 -3.61
CA TRP A 17 24.34 -15.85 -3.18
C TRP A 17 23.77 -17.11 -3.81
N ARG A 18 22.76 -17.70 -3.17
CA ARG A 18 21.97 -18.80 -3.71
C ARG A 18 20.53 -18.34 -3.88
N LEU A 19 20.03 -18.48 -5.09
CA LEU A 19 18.66 -18.18 -5.47
C LEU A 19 17.89 -19.49 -5.70
N SER A 20 16.78 -19.64 -5.00
CA SER A 20 15.90 -20.81 -5.06
C SER A 20 14.48 -20.37 -5.37
N LEU A 21 13.69 -21.23 -6.00
CA LEU A 21 12.24 -21.02 -6.04
C LEU A 21 11.70 -21.07 -4.60
N ALA A 22 10.84 -20.12 -4.23
CA ALA A 22 10.23 -20.09 -2.90
C ALA A 22 9.52 -21.44 -2.62
N PRO A 23 9.53 -21.98 -1.39
CA PRO A 23 8.85 -23.23 -1.07
C PRO A 23 7.32 -23.11 -1.24
N ALA A 24 6.65 -24.26 -1.37
CA ALA A 24 5.19 -24.31 -1.44
C ALA A 24 4.56 -23.64 -0.21
N GLY A 25 3.52 -22.84 -0.43
CA GLY A 25 2.86 -22.05 0.63
C GLY A 25 3.29 -20.58 0.70
N GLY A 26 4.41 -20.20 0.06
CA GLY A 26 4.85 -18.80 -0.10
C GLY A 26 4.16 -18.04 -1.24
N GLY A 27 2.91 -18.34 -1.58
CA GLY A 27 2.18 -17.63 -2.66
C GLY A 27 2.07 -18.36 -4.01
N GLY A 28 2.27 -19.68 -4.04
CA GLY A 28 1.96 -20.52 -5.21
C GLY A 28 2.56 -21.92 -5.13
N ASN A 29 2.14 -22.82 -6.03
CA ASN A 29 2.75 -24.14 -6.19
C ASN A 29 4.02 -24.04 -7.05
N THR A 30 5.08 -23.46 -6.49
CA THR A 30 6.41 -23.39 -7.10
C THR A 30 7.05 -24.77 -7.30
N SER A 31 6.57 -25.81 -6.62
CA SER A 31 7.04 -27.18 -6.80
C SER A 31 6.73 -27.73 -8.21
N ALA A 32 5.77 -27.13 -8.91
CA ALA A 32 5.49 -27.44 -10.30
C ALA A 32 6.52 -26.84 -11.29
N TYR A 33 7.48 -26.04 -10.81
CA TYR A 33 8.43 -25.32 -11.66
C TYR A 33 9.88 -25.68 -11.33
N ALA A 34 10.74 -25.59 -12.34
CA ALA A 34 12.19 -25.73 -12.20
C ALA A 34 12.91 -24.61 -12.96
N ILE A 35 13.99 -24.08 -12.38
CA ILE A 35 14.88 -23.17 -13.08
C ILE A 35 15.75 -24.02 -14.01
N THR A 36 15.70 -23.74 -15.31
CA THR A 36 16.40 -24.54 -16.33
C THR A 36 17.69 -23.89 -16.80
N SER A 37 17.74 -22.55 -16.82
CA SER A 37 18.95 -21.84 -17.15
C SER A 37 18.92 -20.42 -16.58
N ILE A 38 20.10 -19.86 -16.45
CA ILE A 38 20.34 -18.45 -16.19
C ILE A 38 21.18 -17.92 -17.35
N GLU A 39 20.74 -16.81 -17.94
CA GLU A 39 21.43 -16.08 -19.00
C GLU A 39 21.66 -14.65 -18.48
N GLY A 40 22.78 -14.02 -18.82
CA GLY A 40 23.04 -12.66 -18.36
C GLY A 40 24.24 -12.03 -19.08
N ALA A 41 24.11 -10.74 -19.40
CA ALA A 41 25.09 -9.98 -20.18
C ALA A 41 26.10 -9.19 -19.31
N GLY A 42 26.12 -9.38 -17.99
CA GLY A 42 26.97 -8.66 -17.04
C GLY A 42 27.86 -9.56 -16.18
N ALA A 43 28.92 -9.00 -15.60
CA ALA A 43 29.77 -9.67 -14.60
C ALA A 43 28.91 -10.15 -13.43
N GLY A 44 28.98 -11.46 -13.15
CA GLY A 44 28.04 -12.17 -12.27
C GLY A 44 27.29 -13.28 -13.00
N VAL A 45 28.01 -14.21 -13.62
CA VAL A 45 27.41 -15.40 -14.25
C VAL A 45 27.07 -16.41 -13.16
N GLY A 46 25.81 -16.82 -13.11
CA GLY A 46 25.38 -17.92 -12.28
C GLY A 46 25.38 -19.26 -13.00
N THR A 47 25.43 -20.36 -12.25
CA THR A 47 25.16 -21.70 -12.78
C THR A 47 23.98 -22.30 -12.04
N VAL A 48 23.19 -23.09 -12.76
CA VAL A 48 22.20 -23.95 -12.11
C VAL A 48 22.97 -25.07 -11.42
N THR A 49 22.81 -25.15 -10.11
CA THR A 49 23.43 -26.16 -9.25
C THR A 49 22.76 -27.52 -9.46
N ALA A 50 23.43 -28.60 -9.01
CA ALA A 50 22.86 -29.95 -9.05
C ALA A 50 21.50 -30.05 -8.32
N ASP A 51 21.30 -29.22 -7.31
CA ASP A 51 20.06 -29.17 -6.51
C ASP A 51 18.93 -28.37 -7.20
N GLY A 52 19.19 -27.78 -8.37
CA GLY A 52 18.22 -26.97 -9.13
C GLY A 52 18.11 -25.50 -8.68
N ASP A 53 18.95 -25.07 -7.73
CA ASP A 53 19.12 -23.66 -7.35
C ASP A 53 20.07 -22.94 -8.30
N VAL A 54 20.10 -21.61 -8.24
CA VAL A 54 21.02 -20.77 -8.99
C VAL A 54 22.04 -20.15 -8.06
N ALA A 55 23.33 -20.44 -8.28
CA ALA A 55 24.40 -19.68 -7.64
C ALA A 55 24.56 -18.35 -8.38
N VAL A 56 24.60 -17.21 -7.67
CA VAL A 56 24.77 -15.87 -8.26
C VAL A 56 25.89 -15.15 -7.53
N VAL A 57 26.85 -14.59 -8.25
CA VAL A 57 27.90 -13.74 -7.67
C VAL A 57 27.61 -12.29 -8.01
N VAL A 58 27.63 -11.43 -7.00
CA VAL A 58 27.51 -9.98 -7.14
C VAL A 58 28.85 -9.36 -6.78
N ASP A 59 29.60 -8.93 -7.79
CA ASP A 59 30.94 -8.33 -7.65
C ASP A 59 31.04 -6.90 -8.20
N SER A 60 29.95 -6.39 -8.78
CA SER A 60 29.87 -5.06 -9.40
C SER A 60 28.89 -4.13 -8.67
N LEU A 61 29.17 -2.82 -8.73
CA LEU A 61 28.27 -1.76 -8.26
C LEU A 61 26.97 -1.68 -9.06
N ASP A 62 26.97 -2.14 -10.31
CA ASP A 62 25.74 -2.27 -11.09
C ASP A 62 24.88 -3.45 -10.62
N GLY A 63 25.43 -4.35 -9.80
CA GLY A 63 24.82 -5.61 -9.41
C GLY A 63 24.79 -6.63 -10.56
N ALA A 64 24.08 -7.74 -10.37
CA ALA A 64 23.85 -8.75 -11.41
C ALA A 64 22.72 -8.33 -12.39
N ARG A 65 22.81 -7.11 -12.93
CA ARG A 65 21.81 -6.59 -13.88
C ARG A 65 21.78 -7.42 -15.16
N GLY A 66 20.59 -7.52 -15.75
CA GLY A 66 20.38 -8.28 -16.98
C GLY A 66 20.33 -9.79 -16.78
N THR A 67 20.21 -10.26 -15.53
CA THR A 67 19.97 -11.68 -15.24
C THR A 67 18.59 -12.10 -15.75
N LEU A 68 18.58 -13.03 -16.70
CA LEU A 68 17.42 -13.69 -17.26
C LEU A 68 17.36 -15.12 -16.74
N LEU A 69 16.31 -15.43 -15.99
CA LEU A 69 16.05 -16.80 -15.54
C LEU A 69 15.03 -17.45 -16.46
N ARG A 70 15.39 -18.62 -17.01
CA ARG A 70 14.42 -19.49 -17.69
C ARG A 70 13.86 -20.48 -16.69
N VAL A 71 12.54 -20.44 -16.53
CA VAL A 71 11.79 -21.35 -15.65
C VAL A 71 10.84 -22.17 -16.51
N ARG A 72 10.81 -23.49 -16.32
CA ARG A 72 9.87 -24.38 -17.00
C ARG A 72 8.97 -25.08 -15.99
N HIS A 73 7.78 -25.46 -16.43
CA HIS A 73 6.95 -26.40 -15.70
C HIS A 73 7.64 -27.77 -15.71
N ARG A 74 7.71 -28.43 -14.55
CA ARG A 74 8.14 -29.83 -14.45
C ARG A 74 7.09 -30.67 -15.17
N ALA A 75 7.48 -31.48 -16.15
CA ALA A 75 6.54 -32.45 -16.73
C ALA A 75 6.09 -33.39 -15.59
N GLU A 76 4.78 -33.66 -15.47
CA GLU A 76 4.33 -34.69 -14.54
C GLU A 76 4.96 -36.02 -14.96
N ALA A 77 5.69 -36.63 -14.03
CA ALA A 77 6.24 -37.97 -14.23
C ALA A 77 5.07 -38.98 -14.11
N GLY A 78 4.35 -39.18 -15.21
CA GLY A 78 3.31 -40.20 -15.34
C GLY A 78 2.13 -39.73 -16.18
N GLY A 79 2.07 -40.15 -17.46
CA GLY A 79 0.91 -39.90 -18.32
C GLY A 79 1.21 -40.03 -19.81
N ASP A 80 1.39 -41.28 -20.24
CA ASP A 80 1.26 -41.83 -21.59
C ASP A 80 2.04 -41.23 -22.77
N ALA A 81 2.92 -42.08 -23.30
CA ALA A 81 3.28 -42.13 -24.69
C ALA A 81 2.02 -42.26 -25.56
N ALA A 82 1.51 -41.13 -26.07
CA ALA A 82 0.56 -41.14 -27.17
C ALA A 82 1.32 -41.03 -28.50
N ALA A 83 1.43 -42.21 -29.10
CA ALA A 83 1.71 -42.53 -30.49
C ALA A 83 1.84 -41.37 -31.50
N VAL A 84 2.94 -41.43 -32.24
CA VAL A 84 3.05 -40.97 -33.63
C VAL A 84 1.88 -41.55 -34.43
N GLY A 85 1.06 -40.68 -34.99
CA GLY A 85 0.02 -41.01 -35.97
C GLY A 85 0.00 -39.93 -37.05
N ASP A 86 0.61 -40.26 -38.18
CA ASP A 86 0.54 -39.52 -39.44
C ASP A 86 -0.91 -39.47 -39.96
N GLY A 87 -1.31 -38.35 -40.57
CA GLY A 87 -2.66 -38.13 -41.10
C GLY A 87 -3.02 -36.66 -41.24
N GLY A 88 -2.78 -36.09 -42.42
CA GLY A 88 -3.00 -34.67 -42.72
C GLY A 88 -4.47 -34.23 -42.81
N GLY A 89 -4.66 -32.90 -42.71
CA GLY A 89 -5.82 -32.19 -43.23
C GLY A 89 -6.66 -31.38 -42.23
N GLY A 90 -6.63 -30.05 -42.36
CA GLY A 90 -7.82 -29.18 -42.28
C GLY A 90 -8.38 -28.75 -40.90
N GLY A 91 -8.21 -27.46 -40.59
CA GLY A 91 -9.26 -26.53 -40.11
C GLY A 91 -10.13 -26.85 -38.88
N GLY A 92 -9.95 -26.06 -37.81
CA GLY A 92 -11.05 -25.59 -36.91
C GLY A 92 -11.18 -26.27 -35.54
N GLY A 93 -11.35 -25.46 -34.49
CA GLY A 93 -12.09 -25.88 -33.28
C GLY A 93 -11.42 -25.75 -31.90
N VAL A 94 -11.03 -24.54 -31.47
CA VAL A 94 -10.85 -24.23 -30.03
C VAL A 94 -12.22 -23.90 -29.42
N ARG A 95 -13.10 -24.90 -29.28
CA ARG A 95 -14.42 -24.72 -28.63
C ARG A 95 -14.88 -25.86 -27.69
N ASP A 96 -14.10 -26.91 -27.48
CA ASP A 96 -14.57 -28.09 -26.71
C ASP A 96 -13.98 -28.28 -25.30
N LYS A 97 -13.35 -27.26 -24.70
CA LYS A 97 -12.87 -27.34 -23.30
C LYS A 97 -13.42 -26.26 -22.36
N LEU A 98 -14.57 -25.67 -22.68
CA LEU A 98 -15.22 -24.65 -21.83
C LEU A 98 -16.67 -24.97 -21.44
N SER A 99 -17.16 -26.20 -21.63
CA SER A 99 -18.56 -26.57 -21.43
C SER A 99 -18.86 -27.40 -20.16
N SER A 100 -17.89 -27.65 -19.27
CA SER A 100 -18.13 -28.46 -18.05
C SER A 100 -18.18 -27.68 -16.73
N LEU A 101 -18.12 -26.34 -16.73
CA LEU A 101 -18.13 -25.53 -15.50
C LEU A 101 -19.36 -24.61 -15.31
N PHE A 102 -20.35 -24.66 -16.21
CA PHE A 102 -21.58 -23.88 -16.09
C PHE A 102 -22.81 -24.77 -16.22
N ARG A 103 -23.27 -25.37 -15.11
CA ARG A 103 -24.69 -25.73 -14.93
C ARG A 103 -25.03 -26.08 -13.47
N ARG A 104 -25.82 -25.20 -12.85
CA ARG A 104 -26.77 -25.32 -11.72
C ARG A 104 -26.51 -24.17 -10.73
N GLY A 105 -27.39 -23.20 -10.52
CA GLY A 105 -28.83 -23.10 -10.76
C GLY A 105 -29.50 -22.72 -9.43
N ALA A 106 -30.11 -21.54 -9.35
CA ALA A 106 -30.96 -21.07 -8.26
C ALA A 106 -32.26 -20.45 -8.88
N PRO A 107 -33.34 -20.07 -8.15
CA PRO A 107 -33.53 -20.10 -6.68
C PRO A 107 -34.96 -20.45 -6.13
N SER A 108 -35.08 -20.41 -4.79
CA SER A 108 -36.21 -19.92 -3.92
C SER A 108 -37.44 -20.82 -3.60
N PRO A 109 -38.27 -20.48 -2.58
CA PRO A 109 -38.00 -20.01 -1.18
C PRO A 109 -38.92 -20.70 -0.12
N THR A 110 -38.62 -20.62 1.20
CA THR A 110 -39.60 -20.39 2.31
C THR A 110 -38.97 -20.38 3.72
N ALA A 111 -39.17 -19.25 4.41
CA ALA A 111 -39.56 -19.00 5.81
C ALA A 111 -38.89 -19.66 7.06
N SER A 112 -38.41 -18.74 7.93
CA SER A 112 -38.67 -18.61 9.38
C SER A 112 -37.78 -19.30 10.45
N ALA A 113 -37.04 -18.43 11.16
CA ALA A 113 -36.69 -18.35 12.60
C ALA A 113 -36.69 -19.61 13.50
N THR A 114 -35.58 -19.82 14.24
CA THR A 114 -35.43 -19.57 15.70
C THR A 114 -34.00 -19.87 16.17
N ALA A 115 -33.61 -19.22 17.27
CA ALA A 115 -32.31 -19.31 17.94
C ALA A 115 -32.14 -20.60 18.76
N ALA A 116 -30.88 -21.07 18.95
CA ALA A 116 -30.33 -21.51 20.24
C ALA A 116 -28.88 -22.02 20.10
N ALA A 117 -28.14 -21.85 21.19
CA ALA A 117 -26.73 -22.19 21.43
C ALA A 117 -26.43 -23.71 21.45
N GLY A 118 -25.15 -24.07 21.29
CA GLY A 118 -24.66 -25.40 21.65
C GLY A 118 -23.33 -25.77 21.00
N ALA A 119 -22.29 -25.90 21.83
CA ALA A 119 -20.92 -26.23 21.48
C ALA A 119 -20.73 -27.63 20.85
N SER A 120 -19.69 -27.79 20.02
CA SER A 120 -18.58 -28.71 20.30
C SER A 120 -17.48 -28.57 19.25
N VAL A 121 -16.26 -28.63 19.76
CA VAL A 121 -14.98 -28.51 19.08
C VAL A 121 -14.65 -29.89 18.53
N ASP A 122 -14.39 -30.00 17.23
CA ASP A 122 -13.63 -31.12 16.68
C ASP A 122 -12.70 -30.61 15.57
N GLY A 123 -11.43 -30.98 15.74
CA GLY A 123 -10.30 -30.44 14.98
C GLY A 123 -10.28 -30.92 13.54
N ALA A 124 -10.11 -29.95 12.63
CA ALA A 124 -9.55 -30.16 11.32
C ALA A 124 -8.13 -29.60 11.31
N ALA A 125 -7.16 -30.50 11.40
CA ALA A 125 -5.76 -30.20 11.13
C ALA A 125 -5.58 -30.07 9.61
N ASP A 126 -5.84 -28.89 9.07
CA ASP A 126 -5.39 -28.51 7.73
C ASP A 126 -4.13 -27.64 7.88
N GLY A 127 -3.04 -28.09 7.26
CA GLY A 127 -1.71 -27.49 7.29
C GLY A 127 -1.59 -26.13 6.59
N ALA A 128 -2.52 -25.21 6.84
CA ALA A 128 -2.31 -23.80 6.57
C ALA A 128 -1.25 -23.29 7.56
N PRO A 129 -0.18 -22.59 7.10
CA PRO A 129 0.75 -21.96 8.02
C PRO A 129 -0.05 -21.04 8.97
N ALA A 130 0.23 -21.18 10.28
CA ALA A 130 -0.46 -20.43 11.33
C ALA A 130 -0.53 -18.95 10.96
N HIS A 131 -1.74 -18.39 10.96
CA HIS A 131 -1.97 -16.98 10.67
C HIS A 131 -1.14 -16.15 11.65
N ASP A 132 -0.31 -15.25 11.13
CA ASP A 132 0.43 -14.29 11.95
C ASP A 132 -0.58 -13.50 12.79
N PRO A 133 -0.60 -13.63 14.13
CA PRO A 133 -1.64 -13.02 14.96
C PRO A 133 -1.45 -11.49 15.08
N ARG A 134 -0.40 -10.94 14.48
CA ARG A 134 -0.07 -9.52 14.56
C ARG A 134 -0.97 -8.65 13.70
N ILE A 135 -1.17 -7.42 14.16
CA ILE A 135 -1.72 -6.33 13.35
C ILE A 135 -0.58 -5.78 12.50
N HIS A 136 -0.74 -5.80 11.19
CA HIS A 136 0.25 -5.28 10.26
C HIS A 136 -0.19 -3.95 9.66
N VAL A 137 0.55 -2.89 9.97
CA VAL A 137 0.26 -1.54 9.49
C VAL A 137 1.37 -1.07 8.55
N PHE A 138 1.04 -0.69 7.33
CA PHE A 138 1.94 -0.03 6.39
C PHE A 138 1.71 1.47 6.40
N SER A 139 2.78 2.26 6.44
CA SER A 139 2.68 3.73 6.35
C SER A 139 3.88 4.32 5.62
N VAL A 140 3.69 5.55 5.14
CA VAL A 140 4.72 6.38 4.53
C VAL A 140 4.75 7.74 5.22
N ALA A 141 5.92 8.35 5.29
CA ALA A 141 6.09 9.73 5.73
C ALA A 141 7.24 10.36 4.93
N SER A 142 7.12 11.65 4.63
CA SER A 142 8.15 12.43 3.93
C SER A 142 8.24 13.82 4.55
N GLY A 143 9.38 14.11 5.18
CA GLY A 143 9.63 15.36 5.92
C GLY A 143 9.28 15.27 7.40
N HIS A 144 9.92 16.13 8.21
CA HIS A 144 9.89 16.06 9.67
C HIS A 144 8.49 16.22 10.28
N LEU A 145 7.62 17.04 9.66
CA LEU A 145 6.23 17.16 10.10
C LEU A 145 5.50 15.81 10.02
N TYR A 146 5.60 15.11 8.89
CA TYR A 146 4.94 13.82 8.72
C TYR A 146 5.62 12.71 9.53
N GLU A 147 6.92 12.80 9.80
CA GLU A 147 7.59 11.88 10.74
C GLU A 147 7.10 12.08 12.18
N ARG A 148 6.83 13.33 12.59
CA ARG A 148 6.20 13.62 13.89
C ARG A 148 4.79 13.06 13.96
N LEU A 149 3.98 13.30 12.94
CA LEU A 149 2.62 12.75 12.84
C LEU A 149 2.64 11.22 12.81
N LEU A 150 3.60 10.61 12.09
CA LEU A 150 3.77 9.17 12.03
C LEU A 150 4.00 8.54 13.42
N LYS A 151 4.79 9.20 14.31
CA LYS A 151 4.94 8.74 15.70
C LYS A 151 3.61 8.73 16.43
N ILE A 152 2.80 9.77 16.26
CA ILE A 152 1.49 9.89 16.89
C ILE A 152 0.53 8.81 16.36
N MET A 153 0.52 8.59 15.03
CA MET A 153 -0.24 7.51 14.41
C MET A 153 0.15 6.15 15.01
N MET A 154 1.46 5.84 15.07
CA MET A 154 1.95 4.58 15.64
C MET A 154 1.54 4.41 17.10
N LEU A 155 1.68 5.46 17.93
CA LEU A 155 1.27 5.41 19.34
C LEU A 155 -0.24 5.24 19.51
N SER A 156 -1.05 5.88 18.67
CA SER A 156 -2.51 5.71 18.70
C SER A 156 -2.92 4.29 18.36
N VAL A 157 -2.32 3.68 17.33
CA VAL A 157 -2.56 2.27 16.99
C VAL A 157 -2.19 1.36 18.15
N VAL A 158 -0.99 1.51 18.71
CA VAL A 158 -0.50 0.65 19.80
C VAL A 158 -1.38 0.76 21.05
N ARG A 159 -1.85 1.96 21.39
CA ARG A 159 -2.74 2.17 22.55
C ARG A 159 -4.07 1.42 22.43
N HIS A 160 -4.59 1.27 21.22
CA HIS A 160 -5.90 0.67 20.95
C HIS A 160 -5.82 -0.77 20.45
N ALA A 161 -4.63 -1.33 20.27
CA ALA A 161 -4.42 -2.67 19.72
C ALA A 161 -4.72 -3.77 20.75
N GLY A 162 -5.55 -4.75 20.36
CA GLY A 162 -5.78 -5.98 21.14
C GLY A 162 -4.78 -7.10 20.86
N ALA A 163 -3.87 -6.91 19.89
CA ALA A 163 -2.87 -7.88 19.47
C ALA A 163 -1.52 -7.19 19.16
N PRO A 164 -0.39 -7.93 19.12
CA PRO A 164 0.92 -7.31 18.89
C PRO A 164 0.98 -6.64 17.52
N VAL A 165 1.62 -5.47 17.45
CA VAL A 165 1.63 -4.62 16.25
C VAL A 165 2.99 -4.67 15.55
N LYS A 166 2.96 -4.76 14.22
CA LYS A 166 4.13 -4.58 13.37
C LYS A 166 3.88 -3.49 12.32
N PHE A 167 4.68 -2.44 12.39
CA PHE A 167 4.70 -1.38 11.39
C PHE A 167 5.67 -1.72 10.25
N TRP A 168 5.22 -1.51 9.03
CA TRP A 168 6.02 -1.54 7.82
C TRP A 168 6.14 -0.11 7.30
N LEU A 169 7.36 0.40 7.15
CA LEU A 169 7.58 1.78 6.70
C LEU A 169 8.41 1.81 5.42
N LEU A 170 8.04 2.70 4.49
CA LEU A 170 8.78 2.86 3.23
C LEU A 170 10.14 3.51 3.50
N GLN A 171 11.21 2.73 3.36
CA GLN A 171 12.57 3.10 3.78
C GLN A 171 13.07 4.40 3.13
N ASN A 172 12.74 4.62 1.85
CA ASN A 172 13.35 5.65 1.03
C ASN A 172 12.78 7.05 1.30
N THR A 173 11.65 7.16 1.99
CA THR A 173 10.99 8.46 2.25
C THR A 173 11.33 9.03 3.64
N LEU A 174 11.87 8.21 4.52
CA LEU A 174 12.23 8.58 5.89
C LEU A 174 13.62 9.23 5.94
N SER A 175 13.79 10.18 6.86
CA SER A 175 15.07 10.79 7.21
C SER A 175 16.00 9.81 7.92
N PRO A 176 17.33 10.00 7.83
CA PRO A 176 18.29 9.19 8.59
C PRO A 176 18.06 9.25 10.10
N ALA A 177 17.74 10.44 10.64
CA ALA A 177 17.48 10.63 12.07
C ALA A 177 16.28 9.80 12.54
N PHE A 178 15.19 9.80 11.76
CA PHE A 178 14.02 8.98 12.08
C PHE A 178 14.34 7.48 12.01
N LYS A 179 15.10 7.01 11.01
CA LYS A 179 15.53 5.61 10.93
C LYS A 179 16.36 5.18 12.14
N ALA A 180 17.25 6.06 12.62
CA ALA A 180 18.05 5.80 13.82
C ALA A 180 17.20 5.77 15.11
N LEU A 181 16.12 6.57 15.18
CA LEU A 181 15.17 6.59 16.30
C LEU A 181 14.36 5.30 16.42
N LEU A 182 13.93 4.73 15.28
CA LEU A 182 12.92 3.67 15.20
C LEU A 182 13.16 2.46 16.12
N PRO A 183 14.36 1.85 16.22
CA PRO A 183 14.58 0.68 17.07
C PRO A 183 14.32 0.98 18.55
N GLY A 184 14.83 2.10 19.06
CA GLY A 184 14.65 2.51 20.46
C GLY A 184 13.20 2.92 20.75
N PHE A 185 12.56 3.61 19.80
CA PHE A 185 11.16 4.02 19.93
C PHE A 185 10.21 2.80 19.93
N ALA A 186 10.44 1.84 19.04
CA ALA A 186 9.67 0.60 18.96
C ALA A 186 9.80 -0.25 20.24
N ALA A 187 11.02 -0.37 20.79
CA ALA A 187 11.27 -1.07 22.03
C ALA A 187 10.57 -0.41 23.24
N ALA A 188 10.56 0.93 23.30
CA ALA A 188 9.92 1.67 24.39
C ALA A 188 8.38 1.50 24.41
N HIS A 189 7.76 1.25 23.25
CA HIS A 189 6.30 1.15 23.11
C HIS A 189 5.81 -0.26 22.77
N GLY A 190 6.69 -1.27 22.76
CA GLY A 190 6.29 -2.67 22.63
C GLY A 190 5.75 -3.08 21.26
N PHE A 191 6.28 -2.51 20.17
CA PHE A 191 5.90 -2.88 18.80
C PHE A 191 7.10 -3.27 17.93
N GLU A 192 6.85 -3.92 16.80
CA GLU A 192 7.87 -4.20 15.78
C GLU A 192 7.84 -3.17 14.65
N VAL A 193 9.01 -2.88 14.07
CA VAL A 193 9.12 -2.05 12.87
C VAL A 193 10.00 -2.71 11.82
N GLY A 194 9.53 -2.75 10.58
CA GLY A 194 10.25 -3.23 9.41
C GLY A 194 10.34 -2.15 8.35
N LEU A 195 11.52 -1.95 7.79
CA LEU A 195 11.72 -1.04 6.66
C LEU A 195 11.62 -1.82 5.36
N VAL A 196 10.69 -1.43 4.48
CA VAL A 196 10.48 -2.03 3.16
C VAL A 196 10.89 -1.07 2.07
N THR A 197 11.38 -1.62 0.95
CA THR A 197 11.78 -0.83 -0.20
C THR A 197 11.76 -1.71 -1.45
N PHE A 198 11.48 -1.08 -2.58
CA PHE A 198 11.52 -1.70 -3.89
C PHE A 198 12.02 -0.63 -4.86
N ARG A 199 12.96 -0.95 -5.76
CA ARG A 199 13.43 0.04 -6.74
C ARG A 199 12.38 0.19 -7.84
N TRP A 200 12.17 1.40 -8.31
CA TRP A 200 11.29 1.63 -9.47
C TRP A 200 11.77 0.83 -10.70
N PRO A 201 10.93 -0.04 -11.31
CA PRO A 201 11.34 -0.81 -12.49
C PRO A 201 11.60 0.08 -13.70
N THR A 202 12.64 -0.22 -14.48
CA THR A 202 13.06 0.61 -15.62
C THR A 202 12.05 0.68 -16.76
N TRP A 203 11.17 -0.31 -16.89
CA TRP A 203 10.12 -0.36 -17.92
C TRP A 203 8.86 0.42 -17.52
N LEU A 204 8.67 0.69 -16.22
CA LEU A 204 7.50 1.39 -15.70
C LEU A 204 7.76 2.90 -15.78
N ARG A 205 6.83 3.67 -16.35
CA ARG A 205 7.00 5.12 -16.53
C ARG A 205 7.27 5.80 -15.19
N ALA A 206 8.43 6.44 -15.05
CA ALA A 206 8.82 7.11 -13.82
C ALA A 206 8.00 8.38 -13.56
N GLN A 207 7.92 8.77 -12.29
CA GLN A 207 7.42 10.07 -11.87
C GLN A 207 8.60 10.99 -11.57
N THR A 208 8.49 12.26 -11.95
CA THR A 208 9.50 13.29 -11.67
C THR A 208 9.26 13.98 -10.33
N ASP A 209 7.99 14.08 -9.92
CA ASP A 209 7.60 14.63 -8.63
C ASP A 209 7.73 13.60 -7.50
N ALA A 210 8.31 14.02 -6.38
CA ALA A 210 8.57 13.15 -5.24
C ALA A 210 7.26 12.70 -4.57
N GLN A 211 6.26 13.58 -4.49
CA GLN A 211 4.97 13.26 -3.87
C GLN A 211 4.19 12.23 -4.72
N ARG A 212 4.15 12.40 -6.05
CA ARG A 212 3.59 11.42 -6.98
C ARG A 212 4.31 10.08 -6.92
N THR A 213 5.63 10.10 -6.73
CA THR A 213 6.41 8.87 -6.50
C THR A 213 5.97 8.17 -5.22
N ILE A 214 5.80 8.90 -4.11
CA ILE A 214 5.32 8.34 -2.83
C ILE A 214 3.91 7.75 -2.99
N TRP A 215 2.99 8.46 -3.65
CA TRP A 215 1.65 7.97 -3.95
C TRP A 215 1.67 6.68 -4.77
N ALA A 216 2.57 6.58 -5.76
CA ALA A 216 2.74 5.36 -6.52
C ALA A 216 3.18 4.18 -5.64
N TYR A 217 4.10 4.39 -4.68
CA TYR A 217 4.54 3.34 -3.75
C TYR A 217 3.44 2.87 -2.80
N LYS A 218 2.43 3.70 -2.50
CA LYS A 218 1.26 3.29 -1.72
C LYS A 218 0.47 2.18 -2.44
N ILE A 219 0.45 2.15 -3.77
CA ILE A 219 -0.47 1.28 -4.53
C ILE A 219 0.19 0.31 -5.51
N LEU A 220 1.24 0.72 -6.24
CA LEU A 220 1.76 -0.04 -7.39
C LEU A 220 2.58 -1.27 -7.03
N PHE A 221 3.08 -1.38 -5.80
CA PHE A 221 4.07 -2.40 -5.43
C PHE A 221 3.63 -3.28 -4.25
N LEU A 222 2.36 -3.22 -3.84
CA LEU A 222 1.85 -3.95 -2.67
C LEU A 222 2.11 -5.47 -2.74
N ASP A 223 2.12 -6.07 -3.94
CA ASP A 223 2.39 -7.50 -4.15
C ASP A 223 3.85 -7.90 -3.89
N VAL A 224 4.80 -6.98 -4.09
CA VAL A 224 6.25 -7.24 -4.08
C VAL A 224 7.02 -6.51 -2.99
N LEU A 225 6.40 -5.54 -2.32
CA LEU A 225 7.02 -4.73 -1.28
C LEU A 225 7.19 -5.51 0.04
N PHE A 226 6.29 -6.46 0.30
CA PHE A 226 6.25 -7.25 1.52
C PHE A 226 6.71 -8.69 1.29
N PRO A 227 7.27 -9.36 2.32
CA PRO A 227 7.55 -10.79 2.27
C PRO A 227 6.32 -11.61 1.88
N LEU A 228 6.55 -12.74 1.21
CA LEU A 228 5.49 -13.65 0.77
C LEU A 228 4.71 -14.27 1.93
N THR A 229 5.31 -14.32 3.12
CA THR A 229 4.65 -14.80 4.35
C THR A 229 3.62 -13.83 4.91
N LEU A 230 3.66 -12.55 4.51
CA LEU A 230 2.66 -11.58 4.94
C LEU A 230 1.40 -11.74 4.09
N ARG A 231 0.28 -12.04 4.75
CA ARG A 231 -1.01 -12.35 4.10
C ARG A 231 -1.96 -11.17 4.03
N ARG A 232 -1.85 -10.22 4.97
CA ARG A 232 -2.72 -9.05 5.05
C ARG A 232 -1.98 -7.87 5.67
N VAL A 233 -2.29 -6.66 5.21
CA VAL A 233 -1.72 -5.41 5.73
C VAL A 233 -2.74 -4.28 5.61
N ILE A 234 -2.72 -3.36 6.57
CA ILE A 234 -3.56 -2.15 6.57
C ILE A 234 -2.67 -0.95 6.29
N PHE A 235 -3.00 -0.16 5.29
CA PHE A 235 -2.38 1.13 5.11
C PHE A 235 -3.08 2.18 5.97
N VAL A 236 -2.31 2.97 6.71
CA VAL A 236 -2.80 4.13 7.49
C VAL A 236 -1.92 5.33 7.14
N ASP A 237 -2.50 6.43 6.66
CA ASP A 237 -1.75 7.66 6.40
C ASP A 237 -1.14 8.21 7.71
N SER A 238 0.06 8.79 7.61
CA SER A 238 0.85 9.21 8.78
C SER A 238 0.21 10.29 9.65
N ASP A 239 -0.78 11.02 9.15
CA ASP A 239 -1.49 12.10 9.83
C ASP A 239 -2.84 11.66 10.43
N GLN A 240 -3.09 10.35 10.50
CA GLN A 240 -4.26 9.82 11.19
C GLN A 240 -4.03 9.59 12.69
N VAL A 241 -5.13 9.65 13.45
CA VAL A 241 -5.24 9.11 14.82
C VAL A 241 -6.25 7.97 14.81
N VAL A 242 -5.84 6.82 15.34
CA VAL A 242 -6.66 5.62 15.44
C VAL A 242 -7.25 5.50 16.85
N ARG A 243 -8.55 5.22 16.95
CA ARG A 243 -9.33 5.09 18.19
C ARG A 243 -9.92 3.69 18.42
N ALA A 244 -9.77 2.79 17.45
CA ALA A 244 -10.30 1.43 17.48
C ALA A 244 -9.21 0.38 17.30
N ASP A 245 -9.53 -0.87 17.62
CA ASP A 245 -8.62 -1.99 17.40
C ASP A 245 -8.58 -2.35 15.90
N LEU A 246 -7.43 -2.16 15.26
CA LEU A 246 -7.23 -2.50 13.86
C LEU A 246 -7.30 -4.01 13.58
N ALA A 247 -7.30 -4.87 14.62
CA ALA A 247 -7.59 -6.29 14.47
C ALA A 247 -8.97 -6.53 13.81
N GLU A 248 -9.93 -5.63 14.01
CA GLU A 248 -11.24 -5.70 13.34
C GLU A 248 -11.11 -5.61 11.81
N LEU A 249 -10.26 -4.72 11.28
CA LEU A 249 -9.97 -4.64 9.84
C LEU A 249 -9.14 -5.83 9.35
N MET A 250 -8.22 -6.35 10.18
CA MET A 250 -7.47 -7.56 9.85
C MET A 250 -8.40 -8.77 9.70
N ALA A 251 -9.49 -8.84 10.46
CA ALA A 251 -10.46 -9.94 10.41
C ALA A 251 -11.61 -9.72 9.40
N LEU A 252 -11.82 -8.48 8.92
CA LEU A 252 -12.96 -8.14 8.07
C LEU A 252 -12.95 -8.95 6.76
N PRO A 253 -14.05 -9.65 6.41
CA PRO A 253 -14.20 -10.27 5.11
C PRO A 253 -14.31 -9.21 4.00
N LEU A 254 -13.57 -9.39 2.91
CA LEU A 254 -13.57 -8.47 1.77
C LEU A 254 -14.36 -9.01 0.56
N ASP A 255 -15.14 -10.07 0.73
CA ASP A 255 -15.96 -10.72 -0.32
C ASP A 255 -15.19 -11.04 -1.62
N GLY A 256 -13.95 -11.51 -1.45
CA GLY A 256 -13.02 -11.85 -2.53
C GLY A 256 -12.43 -10.64 -3.26
N ALA A 257 -12.62 -9.42 -2.76
CA ALA A 257 -11.87 -8.25 -3.23
C ALA A 257 -10.44 -8.27 -2.68
N PRO A 258 -9.43 -7.88 -3.48
CA PRO A 258 -8.03 -7.84 -3.04
C PRO A 258 -7.74 -6.72 -2.03
N TYR A 259 -8.60 -5.71 -1.93
CA TYR A 259 -8.50 -4.65 -0.94
C TYR A 259 -9.87 -4.06 -0.58
N GLY A 260 -9.92 -3.36 0.55
CA GLY A 260 -11.07 -2.58 0.99
C GLY A 260 -10.67 -1.15 1.31
N TYR A 261 -11.47 -0.19 0.85
CA TYR A 261 -11.26 1.25 1.05
C TYR A 261 -12.50 1.90 1.67
N VAL A 262 -12.32 3.01 2.39
CA VAL A 262 -13.46 3.80 2.90
C VAL A 262 -13.95 4.78 1.81
N PRO A 263 -15.26 4.83 1.52
CA PRO A 263 -15.81 5.85 0.61
C PRO A 263 -15.67 7.27 1.18
N PHE A 264 -15.76 8.28 0.32
CA PHE A 264 -15.86 9.66 0.78
C PHE A 264 -17.09 9.87 1.65
N CYS A 265 -16.88 10.58 2.76
CA CYS A 265 -17.95 10.97 3.67
C CYS A 265 -18.90 11.97 3.01
N GLU A 266 -20.20 11.70 3.02
CA GLU A 266 -21.23 12.51 2.34
C GLU A 266 -22.14 13.27 3.30
N SER A 267 -21.84 13.26 4.60
CA SER A 267 -22.77 13.75 5.61
C SER A 267 -22.72 15.27 5.83
N ARG A 268 -21.56 15.91 5.58
CA ARG A 268 -21.41 17.36 5.62
C ARG A 268 -21.87 18.01 4.30
N ARG A 269 -22.85 18.92 4.36
CA ARG A 269 -23.53 19.49 3.18
C ARG A 269 -22.98 20.83 2.67
N ASP A 270 -22.33 21.61 3.53
CA ASP A 270 -21.72 22.91 3.18
C ASP A 270 -20.54 22.78 2.19
N VAL A 271 -19.99 21.58 2.04
CA VAL A 271 -18.91 21.25 1.10
C VAL A 271 -19.37 20.52 -0.16
N ASP A 272 -20.69 20.41 -0.40
CA ASP A 272 -21.24 19.66 -1.54
C ASP A 272 -20.70 20.17 -2.90
N GLY A 273 -20.44 21.48 -3.01
CA GLY A 273 -19.84 22.09 -4.21
C GLY A 273 -18.41 21.64 -4.54
N PHE A 274 -17.69 21.05 -3.57
CA PHE A 274 -16.32 20.54 -3.76
C PHE A 274 -16.28 19.03 -4.08
N ARG A 275 -17.43 18.35 -4.13
CA ARG A 275 -17.54 16.91 -4.43
C ARG A 275 -17.38 16.65 -5.93
N PHE A 276 -16.17 16.86 -6.45
CA PHE A 276 -15.87 16.75 -7.88
C PHE A 276 -16.25 15.38 -8.48
N TRP A 277 -16.23 14.30 -7.68
CA TRP A 277 -16.60 12.96 -8.12
C TRP A 277 -18.10 12.77 -8.41
N LYS A 278 -18.95 13.72 -7.98
CA LYS A 278 -20.39 13.70 -8.25
C LYS A 278 -20.77 14.35 -9.58
N GLY A 279 -19.81 14.95 -10.29
CA GLY A 279 -20.03 15.56 -11.61
C GLY A 279 -19.02 15.09 -12.67
N GLY A 280 -19.27 15.51 -13.91
CA GLY A 280 -18.33 15.38 -15.03
C GLY A 280 -17.80 13.96 -15.26
N TYR A 281 -16.49 13.86 -15.45
CA TYR A 281 -15.78 12.62 -15.78
C TYR A 281 -16.02 11.49 -14.76
N TRP A 282 -15.79 11.78 -13.48
CA TRP A 282 -15.87 10.77 -12.41
C TRP A 282 -17.29 10.22 -12.24
N ALA A 283 -18.31 11.09 -12.26
CA ALA A 283 -19.70 10.63 -12.19
C ALA A 283 -20.06 9.67 -13.34
N GLY A 284 -19.59 9.99 -14.55
CA GLY A 284 -19.80 9.16 -15.73
C GLY A 284 -19.17 7.78 -15.61
N ILE A 285 -17.90 7.70 -15.19
CA ILE A 285 -17.20 6.42 -15.11
C ILE A 285 -17.59 5.58 -13.88
N LEU A 286 -17.92 6.22 -12.75
CA LEU A 286 -18.32 5.52 -11.53
C LEU A 286 -19.72 4.91 -11.67
N ALA A 287 -20.60 5.48 -12.50
CA ALA A 287 -21.94 4.98 -12.77
C ALA A 287 -22.73 4.67 -11.48
N GLY A 288 -22.67 5.58 -10.51
CA GLY A 288 -23.32 5.44 -9.19
C GLY A 288 -22.51 4.68 -8.13
N ARG A 289 -21.34 4.14 -8.46
CA ARG A 289 -20.41 3.57 -7.47
C ARG A 289 -19.79 4.67 -6.60
N PRO A 290 -19.41 4.36 -5.35
CA PRO A 290 -18.71 5.31 -4.50
C PRO A 290 -17.34 5.67 -5.06
N TYR A 291 -16.87 6.87 -4.70
CA TYR A 291 -15.48 7.27 -4.87
C TYR A 291 -14.77 7.12 -3.52
N HIS A 292 -13.68 6.35 -3.48
CA HIS A 292 -12.98 5.93 -2.26
C HIS A 292 -11.74 6.77 -1.95
N ILE A 293 -11.39 6.86 -0.66
CA ILE A 293 -10.26 7.66 -0.15
C ILE A 293 -9.02 6.79 0.12
N SER A 294 -7.84 7.22 -0.29
CA SER A 294 -6.56 6.49 -0.13
C SER A 294 -5.84 6.67 1.22
N ALA A 295 -6.55 7.17 2.23
CA ALA A 295 -6.00 7.46 3.55
C ALA A 295 -5.98 6.23 4.46
N LEU A 296 -7.00 5.37 4.34
CA LEU A 296 -7.10 4.10 5.06
C LEU A 296 -7.62 3.01 4.11
N TYR A 297 -6.89 1.92 4.00
CA TYR A 297 -7.34 0.74 3.26
C TYR A 297 -6.68 -0.54 3.77
N VAL A 298 -7.37 -1.66 3.63
CA VAL A 298 -6.86 -3.00 3.95
C VAL A 298 -6.57 -3.76 2.67
N VAL A 299 -5.48 -4.51 2.63
CA VAL A 299 -5.05 -5.31 1.49
C VAL A 299 -4.96 -6.77 1.91
N ASP A 300 -5.76 -7.62 1.28
CA ASP A 300 -5.58 -9.06 1.35
C ASP A 300 -4.51 -9.45 0.33
N LEU A 301 -3.27 -9.65 0.79
CA LEU A 301 -2.12 -9.89 -0.08
C LEU A 301 -2.20 -11.25 -0.78
N ASP A 302 -2.89 -12.23 -0.20
CA ASP A 302 -3.10 -13.51 -0.85
C ASP A 302 -4.03 -13.35 -2.06
N VAL A 303 -5.15 -12.66 -1.88
CA VAL A 303 -6.09 -12.35 -2.99
C VAL A 303 -5.43 -11.40 -3.99
N PHE A 304 -4.74 -10.35 -3.52
CA PHE A 304 -4.07 -9.37 -4.37
C PHE A 304 -3.01 -10.02 -5.28
N ARG A 305 -2.20 -10.94 -4.75
CA ARG A 305 -1.18 -11.68 -5.52
C ARG A 305 -1.82 -12.72 -6.44
N SER A 306 -2.76 -13.53 -5.95
CA SER A 306 -3.38 -14.62 -6.73
C SER A 306 -4.24 -14.11 -7.90
N THR A 307 -4.90 -12.96 -7.73
CA THR A 307 -5.67 -12.29 -8.79
C THR A 307 -4.83 -11.38 -9.69
N ARG A 308 -3.52 -11.27 -9.42
CA ARG A 308 -2.58 -10.39 -10.13
C ARG A 308 -3.02 -8.92 -10.16
N ALA A 309 -3.66 -8.45 -9.10
CA ALA A 309 -4.16 -7.07 -8.99
C ALA A 309 -3.04 -6.04 -9.19
N GLY A 310 -1.84 -6.29 -8.66
CA GLY A 310 -0.66 -5.43 -8.84
C GLY A 310 -0.22 -5.27 -10.30
N ASP A 311 -0.26 -6.35 -11.09
CA ASP A 311 0.07 -6.28 -12.52
C ASP A 311 -0.98 -5.47 -13.29
N THR A 312 -2.27 -5.68 -12.98
CA THR A 312 -3.36 -4.89 -13.56
C THR A 312 -3.23 -3.40 -13.24
N LEU A 313 -2.97 -3.04 -11.98
CA LEU A 313 -2.77 -1.65 -11.55
C LEU A 313 -1.59 -0.99 -12.27
N ARG A 314 -0.46 -1.69 -12.39
CA ARG A 314 0.72 -1.19 -13.13
C ARG A 314 0.42 -1.02 -14.62
N ALA A 315 -0.34 -1.92 -15.23
CA ALA A 315 -0.75 -1.80 -16.63
C ALA A 315 -1.69 -0.59 -16.87
N VAL A 316 -2.69 -0.41 -16.00
CA VAL A 316 -3.59 0.75 -16.04
C VAL A 316 -2.81 2.05 -15.84
N TYR A 317 -1.95 2.09 -14.82
CA TYR A 317 -1.05 3.24 -14.60
C TYR A 317 -0.18 3.52 -15.83
N GLN A 318 0.42 2.50 -16.44
CA GLN A 318 1.27 2.66 -17.63
C GLN A 318 0.48 3.20 -18.83
N SER A 319 -0.82 2.89 -18.93
CA SER A 319 -1.69 3.47 -19.95
C SER A 319 -2.01 4.94 -19.65
N LEU A 320 -2.46 5.24 -18.43
CA LEU A 320 -2.96 6.58 -18.06
C LEU A 320 -1.85 7.61 -17.89
N SER A 321 -0.70 7.23 -17.33
CA SER A 321 0.41 8.16 -17.05
C SER A 321 1.16 8.64 -18.30
N ALA A 322 0.74 8.24 -19.50
CA ALA A 322 1.20 8.86 -20.74
C ALA A 322 0.79 10.33 -20.82
N ASP A 323 -0.37 10.67 -20.26
CA ASP A 323 -0.81 12.05 -20.06
C ASP A 323 -0.39 12.53 -18.65
N PRO A 324 0.45 13.57 -18.53
CA PRO A 324 0.85 14.13 -17.24
C PRO A 324 -0.30 14.71 -16.41
N ALA A 325 -1.41 15.12 -17.04
CA ALA A 325 -2.58 15.68 -16.35
C ALA A 325 -3.48 14.59 -15.74
N SER A 326 -3.29 13.34 -16.13
CA SER A 326 -4.04 12.20 -15.60
C SER A 326 -3.58 11.82 -14.18
N LEU A 327 -4.48 11.17 -13.43
CA LEU A 327 -4.23 10.68 -12.06
C LEU A 327 -3.77 11.83 -11.15
N SER A 328 -4.62 12.83 -10.95
CA SER A 328 -4.33 14.02 -10.14
C SER A 328 -3.91 13.63 -8.72
N ASN A 329 -4.62 12.68 -8.12
CA ASN A 329 -4.25 12.03 -6.86
C ASN A 329 -3.99 10.55 -7.14
N LEU A 330 -2.76 10.22 -7.55
CA LEU A 330 -2.41 8.91 -8.12
C LEU A 330 -2.84 7.71 -7.26
N ASP A 331 -2.61 7.77 -5.96
CA ASP A 331 -2.93 6.72 -4.99
C ASP A 331 -4.43 6.51 -4.78
N GLN A 332 -5.25 7.52 -5.10
CA GLN A 332 -6.71 7.50 -4.99
C GLN A 332 -7.40 7.25 -6.33
N ASP A 333 -6.98 7.94 -7.39
CA ASP A 333 -7.60 7.88 -8.71
C ASP A 333 -7.38 6.52 -9.36
N LEU A 334 -6.20 5.92 -9.20
CA LEU A 334 -5.87 4.63 -9.81
C LEU A 334 -6.80 3.49 -9.33
N PRO A 335 -6.98 3.23 -8.02
CA PRO A 335 -7.90 2.20 -7.57
C PRO A 335 -9.36 2.52 -7.94
N ASN A 336 -9.81 3.77 -7.86
CA ASN A 336 -11.16 4.16 -8.27
C ASN A 336 -11.42 3.92 -9.76
N TYR A 337 -10.44 4.19 -10.63
CA TYR A 337 -10.52 3.88 -12.06
C TYR A 337 -10.48 2.37 -12.33
N ALA A 338 -9.61 1.63 -11.62
CA ALA A 338 -9.53 0.17 -11.77
C ALA A 338 -10.78 -0.56 -11.24
N ALA A 339 -11.54 0.08 -10.34
CA ALA A 339 -12.79 -0.44 -9.79
C ALA A 339 -13.99 -0.40 -10.74
N VAL A 340 -13.79 0.08 -11.97
CA VAL A 340 -14.82 0.10 -13.01
C VAL A 340 -14.35 -0.63 -14.27
N THR A 341 -15.27 -0.90 -15.20
CA THR A 341 -14.95 -1.46 -16.51
C THR A 341 -14.73 -0.31 -17.51
N PRO A 342 -13.54 -0.16 -18.11
CA PRO A 342 -13.33 0.86 -19.13
C PRO A 342 -14.18 0.55 -20.38
N GLY A 343 -14.89 1.56 -20.92
CA GLY A 343 -15.61 1.44 -22.20
C GLY A 343 -17.12 1.66 -22.19
N GLY A 344 -17.72 2.09 -21.07
CA GLY A 344 -19.16 2.40 -21.01
C GLY A 344 -19.98 1.19 -20.61
N GLY A 345 -20.57 1.29 -19.42
CA GLY A 345 -21.27 0.20 -18.75
C GLY A 345 -22.48 -0.33 -19.53
N ALA A 346 -22.39 -1.58 -19.94
CA ALA A 346 -23.54 -2.45 -19.78
C ALA A 346 -23.69 -2.76 -18.27
N PRO A 347 -24.93 -2.78 -17.72
CA PRO A 347 -25.17 -3.34 -16.40
C PRO A 347 -24.58 -4.76 -16.35
N GLY A 348 -23.56 -4.98 -15.51
CA GLY A 348 -22.88 -6.28 -15.37
C GLY A 348 -21.40 -6.32 -15.77
N GLY A 349 -20.78 -5.20 -16.17
CA GLY A 349 -19.33 -5.14 -16.39
C GLY A 349 -18.53 -5.54 -15.15
N HIS A 350 -17.57 -6.45 -15.32
CA HIS A 350 -16.65 -6.85 -14.25
C HIS A 350 -15.54 -5.78 -14.10
N PRO A 351 -15.27 -5.30 -12.87
CA PRO A 351 -14.20 -4.33 -12.64
C PRO A 351 -12.84 -4.95 -12.92
N LEU A 352 -11.85 -4.13 -13.32
CA LEU A 352 -10.48 -4.60 -13.52
C LEU A 352 -9.86 -5.10 -12.21
N VAL A 353 -10.12 -4.36 -11.12
CA VAL A 353 -9.73 -4.74 -9.75
C VAL A 353 -10.86 -4.33 -8.81
N ARG A 354 -11.41 -5.27 -8.03
CA ARG A 354 -12.54 -4.98 -7.12
C ARG A 354 -12.10 -4.17 -5.91
N ILE A 355 -12.88 -3.16 -5.53
CA ILE A 355 -12.84 -2.52 -4.20
C ILE A 355 -13.98 -3.08 -3.34
N PHE A 356 -13.67 -3.50 -2.11
CA PHE A 356 -14.67 -3.64 -1.04
C PHE A 356 -14.87 -2.28 -0.34
N SER A 357 -16.11 -1.81 -0.22
CA SER A 357 -16.40 -0.56 0.50
C SER A 357 -16.45 -0.81 2.00
N LEU A 358 -15.48 -0.27 2.73
CA LEU A 358 -15.45 -0.33 4.19
C LEU A 358 -16.55 0.55 4.81
N PRO A 359 -17.03 0.20 6.02
CA PRO A 359 -17.95 1.05 6.78
C PRO A 359 -17.43 2.46 7.00
N GLN A 360 -18.32 3.46 6.98
CA GLN A 360 -17.94 4.88 7.04
C GLN A 360 -17.23 5.26 8.35
N GLU A 361 -17.57 4.61 9.46
CA GLU A 361 -16.94 4.88 10.75
C GLU A 361 -15.43 4.60 10.78
N TRP A 362 -14.91 3.86 9.81
CA TRP A 362 -13.47 3.62 9.67
C TRP A 362 -12.68 4.85 9.26
N LEU A 363 -13.30 5.88 8.67
CA LEU A 363 -12.59 7.11 8.31
C LEU A 363 -13.49 8.32 8.49
N TRP A 364 -13.08 9.21 9.38
CA TRP A 364 -13.70 10.50 9.60
C TRP A 364 -12.71 11.62 9.28
N CYS A 365 -13.17 12.69 8.63
CA CYS A 365 -12.41 13.93 8.53
C CYS A 365 -13.35 15.13 8.69
N ASP A 366 -12.86 16.15 9.40
CA ASP A 366 -13.57 17.39 9.70
C ASP A 366 -14.12 18.09 8.45
N SER A 367 -13.39 18.05 7.33
CA SER A 367 -13.80 18.73 6.10
C SER A 367 -15.02 18.10 5.42
N TRP A 368 -15.28 16.79 5.61
CA TRP A 368 -16.26 16.04 4.79
C TRP A 368 -17.35 15.35 5.61
N CYS A 369 -17.09 15.09 6.89
CA CYS A 369 -18.05 14.50 7.81
C CYS A 369 -18.66 15.55 8.73
N ASP A 370 -19.91 15.32 9.13
CA ASP A 370 -20.55 16.10 10.19
C ASP A 370 -19.90 15.82 11.56
N GLN A 371 -20.11 16.72 12.52
CA GLN A 371 -19.59 16.54 13.89
C GLN A 371 -20.36 15.47 14.68
N ALA A 372 -21.61 15.18 14.30
CA ALA A 372 -22.44 14.20 15.02
C ALA A 372 -21.94 12.76 14.84
N SER A 373 -21.24 12.47 13.75
CA SER A 373 -20.62 11.18 13.43
C SER A 373 -19.25 10.97 14.07
N LYS A 374 -18.57 12.05 14.49
CA LYS A 374 -17.22 11.99 15.09
C LYS A 374 -17.10 11.07 16.31
N PRO A 375 -18.08 10.96 17.23
CA PRO A 375 -18.00 10.03 18.36
C PRO A 375 -17.92 8.56 17.95
N ALA A 376 -18.44 8.19 16.78
CA ALA A 376 -18.38 6.83 16.25
C ALA A 376 -17.11 6.56 15.44
N ALA A 377 -16.29 7.58 15.16
CA ALA A 377 -15.12 7.47 14.30
C ALA A 377 -14.04 6.57 14.92
N LYS A 378 -13.66 5.53 14.17
CA LYS A 378 -12.58 4.60 14.49
C LYS A 378 -11.20 5.12 14.09
N THR A 379 -11.13 5.93 13.03
CA THR A 379 -9.93 6.73 12.71
C THR A 379 -10.33 8.14 12.30
N ILE A 380 -9.44 9.09 12.56
CA ILE A 380 -9.59 10.49 12.17
C ILE A 380 -8.41 10.88 11.28
N ASP A 381 -8.71 11.29 10.06
CA ASP A 381 -7.75 11.84 9.10
C ASP A 381 -7.73 13.36 9.16
N LEU A 382 -6.53 13.95 9.16
CA LEU A 382 -6.31 15.39 9.14
C LEU A 382 -6.33 15.91 7.70
N CYS A 383 -7.43 15.64 6.99
CA CYS A 383 -7.57 15.97 5.58
C CYS A 383 -7.57 17.49 5.35
N ASN A 384 -7.14 17.91 4.16
CA ASN A 384 -7.12 19.31 3.80
C ASN A 384 -8.54 19.87 3.71
N ASN A 385 -8.73 21.10 4.19
CA ASN A 385 -10.01 21.79 4.11
C ASN A 385 -10.13 22.57 2.79
N PRO A 386 -11.22 22.41 2.02
CA PRO A 386 -11.41 23.18 0.79
C PRO A 386 -11.81 24.65 1.05
N LEU A 387 -12.43 24.94 2.19
CA LEU A 387 -12.90 26.27 2.58
C LEU A 387 -11.84 27.09 3.34
N THR A 388 -10.92 26.44 4.05
CA THR A 388 -9.92 27.11 4.90
C THR A 388 -8.52 26.53 4.69
N LYS A 389 -7.48 27.27 5.08
CA LYS A 389 -6.07 26.85 4.98
C LYS A 389 -5.40 26.77 6.35
N VAL A 390 -6.04 26.07 7.28
CA VAL A 390 -5.50 25.86 8.64
C VAL A 390 -4.31 24.89 8.58
N PRO A 391 -3.14 25.23 9.17
CA PRO A 391 -2.01 24.32 9.24
C PRO A 391 -2.34 23.02 9.98
N LYS A 392 -1.77 21.88 9.53
CA LYS A 392 -2.08 20.55 10.08
C LYS A 392 -1.91 20.43 11.60
N LEU A 393 -0.86 21.04 12.18
CA LEU A 393 -0.65 20.99 13.64
C LEU A 393 -1.73 21.74 14.41
N VAL A 394 -2.22 22.87 13.87
CA VAL A 394 -3.31 23.64 14.50
C VAL A 394 -4.62 22.85 14.40
N ALA A 395 -4.89 22.27 13.22
CA ALA A 395 -6.04 21.41 13.00
C ALA A 395 -6.03 20.20 13.94
N ALA A 396 -4.88 19.53 14.09
CA ALA A 396 -4.73 18.36 14.95
C ALA A 396 -5.13 18.63 16.40
N LYS A 397 -4.57 19.70 17.00
CA LYS A 397 -4.87 20.10 18.38
C LYS A 397 -6.33 20.51 18.59
N THR A 398 -6.93 21.11 17.58
CA THR A 398 -8.33 21.57 17.65
C THR A 398 -9.30 20.42 17.48
N ILE A 399 -9.02 19.52 16.53
CA ILE A 399 -9.94 18.46 16.12
C ILE A 399 -9.83 17.25 17.06
N ILE A 400 -8.65 16.93 17.59
CA ILE A 400 -8.41 15.66 18.29
C ILE A 400 -7.90 15.96 19.70
N PRO A 401 -8.78 15.92 20.74
CA PRO A 401 -8.40 16.29 22.11
C PRO A 401 -7.21 15.50 22.67
N GLU A 402 -7.10 14.21 22.32
CA GLU A 402 -6.03 13.32 22.77
C GLU A 402 -4.71 13.49 22.00
N TRP A 403 -4.67 14.31 20.95
CA TRP A 403 -3.48 14.45 20.09
C TRP A 403 -2.27 14.98 20.85
N GLU A 404 -2.47 15.99 21.70
CA GLU A 404 -1.36 16.59 22.47
C GLU A 404 -0.77 15.61 23.49
N GLU A 405 -1.55 14.63 23.96
CA GLU A 405 -1.04 13.58 24.83
C GLU A 405 -0.05 12.68 24.06
N TYR A 406 -0.44 12.19 22.89
CA TYR A 406 0.44 11.39 22.03
C TYR A 406 1.68 12.17 21.60
N ASP A 407 1.54 13.44 21.27
CA ASP A 407 2.64 14.30 20.88
C ASP A 407 3.67 14.46 22.02
N ARG A 408 3.21 14.70 23.26
CA ARG A 408 4.08 14.73 24.45
C ARG A 408 4.77 13.39 24.70
N MET A 409 4.05 12.27 24.58
CA MET A 409 4.63 10.93 24.74
C MET A 409 5.70 10.66 23.67
N ALA A 410 5.42 11.01 22.42
CA ALA A 410 6.36 10.86 21.32
C ALA A 410 7.60 11.72 21.53
N ALA A 411 7.44 12.96 21.97
CA ALA A 411 8.54 13.89 22.25
C ALA A 411 9.44 13.37 23.39
N ALA A 412 8.85 12.94 24.51
CA ALA A 412 9.59 12.40 25.65
C ALA A 412 10.42 11.17 25.27
N THR A 413 9.80 10.21 24.58
CA THR A 413 10.50 9.00 24.10
C THR A 413 11.60 9.35 23.09
N THR A 414 11.34 10.31 22.20
CA THR A 414 12.34 10.76 21.22
C THR A 414 13.58 11.33 21.92
N ALA A 415 13.38 12.21 22.90
CA ALA A 415 14.47 12.81 23.67
C ALA A 415 15.28 11.76 24.42
N GLU A 416 14.63 10.79 25.05
CA GLU A 416 15.30 9.70 25.76
C GLU A 416 16.15 8.83 24.84
N VAL A 417 15.60 8.40 23.70
CA VAL A 417 16.33 7.57 22.73
C VAL A 417 17.52 8.33 22.15
N TYR A 418 17.34 9.61 21.79
CA TYR A 418 18.44 10.43 21.28
C TYR A 418 19.53 10.68 22.32
N ALA A 419 19.18 10.88 23.60
CA ALA A 419 20.17 10.98 24.66
C ALA A 419 21.01 9.70 24.78
N ARG A 420 20.38 8.51 24.71
CA ARG A 420 21.08 7.22 24.72
C ARG A 420 21.98 7.03 23.50
N LEU A 421 21.51 7.40 22.31
CA LEU A 421 22.33 7.34 21.09
C LEU A 421 23.54 8.28 21.18
N ALA A 422 23.37 9.50 21.70
CA ALA A 422 24.46 10.44 21.90
C ALA A 422 25.52 9.90 22.89
N GLN A 423 25.07 9.27 23.99
CA GLN A 423 25.97 8.62 24.95
C GLN A 423 26.73 7.44 24.34
N ALA A 424 26.09 6.63 23.51
CA ALA A 424 26.74 5.51 22.81
C ALA A 424 27.84 6.00 21.86
N VAL A 425 27.60 7.09 21.12
CA VAL A 425 28.60 7.74 20.27
C VAL A 425 29.75 8.31 21.11
N ALA A 426 29.45 8.99 22.22
CA ALA A 426 30.46 9.58 23.09
C ALA A 426 31.34 8.54 23.82
N SER A 427 30.81 7.36 24.12
CA SER A 427 31.51 6.28 24.82
C SER A 427 32.35 5.37 23.90
N GLY A 428 32.45 5.69 22.60
CA GLY A 428 33.27 4.93 21.64
C GLY A 428 32.67 3.57 21.25
N GLY A 429 31.43 3.29 21.64
CA GLY A 429 30.70 2.08 21.25
C GLY A 429 30.17 2.19 19.82
N GLY A 430 31.05 2.09 18.82
CA GLY A 430 30.68 2.33 17.42
C GLY A 430 31.57 1.63 16.39
N GLY A 431 32.06 0.43 16.68
CA GLY A 431 32.58 -0.47 15.66
C GLY A 431 31.45 -1.12 14.88
N LEU A 432 30.85 -0.42 13.91
CA LEU A 432 30.20 -0.99 12.74
C LEU A 432 30.37 0.01 11.58
N GLY A 433 31.13 -0.39 10.56
CA GLY A 433 31.34 0.41 9.36
C GLY A 433 30.03 0.66 8.60
N GLY A 434 29.86 1.89 8.13
CA GLY A 434 28.73 2.31 7.28
C GLY A 434 28.44 3.80 7.38
N GLU A 435 29.18 4.59 6.59
CA GLU A 435 28.91 5.95 6.09
C GLU A 435 28.14 6.97 6.96
N GLY A 436 28.85 8.06 7.33
CA GLY A 436 28.29 9.42 7.27
C GLY A 436 27.31 9.84 8.38
N GLY A 437 27.68 9.67 9.65
CA GLY A 437 26.94 10.26 10.76
C GLY A 437 27.14 11.78 10.85
N VAL A 438 26.20 12.55 10.31
CA VAL A 438 26.00 13.96 10.70
C VAL A 438 25.42 13.95 12.13
N PRO A 439 25.91 14.80 13.06
CA PRO A 439 25.37 14.86 14.42
C PRO A 439 23.85 15.12 14.39
N PRO A 440 23.10 14.61 15.38
CA PRO A 440 21.67 14.89 15.46
C PRO A 440 21.43 16.40 15.51
N PRO A 441 20.40 16.92 14.81
CA PRO A 441 20.03 18.32 14.93
C PRO A 441 19.67 18.65 16.39
N PRO A 442 19.89 19.90 16.84
CA PRO A 442 19.49 20.32 18.17
C PRO A 442 17.97 20.10 18.36
N PRO A 443 17.52 19.85 19.61
CA PRO A 443 16.08 19.77 19.88
C PRO A 443 15.39 21.04 19.40
N ASP A 444 14.32 20.89 18.62
CA ASP A 444 13.52 22.01 18.12
C ASP A 444 13.10 22.90 19.31
N GLU A 445 13.57 24.15 19.32
CA GLU A 445 12.97 25.18 20.16
C GLU A 445 11.48 25.29 19.81
N PRO A 446 10.61 25.61 20.78
CA PRO A 446 9.20 25.86 20.48
C PRO A 446 9.14 27.00 19.45
N LEU A 447 8.72 26.67 18.22
CA LEU A 447 8.50 27.62 17.15
C LEU A 447 7.61 28.75 17.68
N ALA A 448 8.19 29.95 17.82
CA ALA A 448 7.45 31.15 18.14
C ALA A 448 6.36 31.34 17.07
N VAL A 449 5.12 31.50 17.52
CA VAL A 449 4.00 31.86 16.65
C VAL A 449 4.32 33.22 16.03
N PRO A 450 4.47 33.34 14.70
CA PRO A 450 4.64 34.66 14.11
C PRO A 450 3.34 35.45 14.30
N GLU A 451 3.46 36.63 14.88
CA GLU A 451 2.35 37.59 14.97
C GLU A 451 1.82 37.92 13.56
N PRO A 452 0.50 38.16 13.41
CA PRO A 452 -0.08 38.46 12.12
C PRO A 452 0.50 39.76 11.56
N ALA A 453 1.13 39.66 10.39
CA ALA A 453 1.55 40.81 9.62
C ALA A 453 0.32 41.69 9.32
N VAL A 454 0.36 42.94 9.78
CA VAL A 454 -0.59 43.99 9.44
C VAL A 454 -0.46 44.23 7.93
N ALA A 455 -1.48 43.83 7.17
CA ALA A 455 -1.57 44.12 5.75
C ALA A 455 -1.93 45.60 5.58
N ASP A 456 -0.96 46.38 5.11
CA ASP A 456 -1.17 47.76 4.68
C ASP A 456 -2.10 47.79 3.46
N GLY A 457 -3.02 48.75 3.47
CA GLY A 457 -4.14 48.83 2.55
C GLY A 457 -3.76 49.12 1.10
N GLY A 458 -4.40 48.41 0.17
CA GLY A 458 -4.43 48.72 -1.26
C GLY A 458 -5.82 48.44 -1.81
N ALA A 459 -6.55 49.50 -2.12
CA ALA A 459 -7.97 49.50 -2.43
C ALA A 459 -8.37 48.71 -3.69
N ALA A 460 -9.55 48.12 -3.61
CA ALA A 460 -10.30 47.56 -4.72
C ALA A 460 -10.84 48.65 -5.66
N ALA A 461 -10.82 48.37 -6.96
CA ALA A 461 -11.76 48.92 -7.93
C ALA A 461 -12.10 47.82 -8.94
N GLY A 462 -13.38 47.51 -9.08
CA GLY A 462 -13.89 46.57 -10.06
C GLY A 462 -14.60 47.24 -11.22
N VAL A 463 -14.75 46.43 -12.28
CA VAL A 463 -15.74 46.48 -13.38
C VAL A 463 -15.45 47.44 -14.55
N GLY A 464 -15.39 46.85 -15.76
CA GLY A 464 -15.76 47.55 -17.00
C GLY A 464 -14.97 47.16 -18.26
N ASP A 465 -15.55 46.24 -19.04
CA ASP A 465 -15.53 46.11 -20.51
C ASP A 465 -14.27 46.35 -21.36
N GLY A 466 -13.98 45.31 -22.15
CA GLY A 466 -13.51 45.29 -23.55
C GLY A 466 -12.82 46.52 -24.15
N VAL A 467 -11.61 46.31 -24.69
CA VAL A 467 -11.35 46.21 -26.14
C VAL A 467 -9.84 45.95 -26.38
N SER A 468 -9.61 45.12 -27.40
CA SER A 468 -8.40 44.55 -28.02
C SER A 468 -7.04 45.26 -27.85
N ARG A 469 -5.98 44.43 -27.80
CA ARG A 469 -4.92 44.41 -28.82
C ARG A 469 -4.37 42.98 -28.92
N ASP A 470 -4.49 42.40 -30.11
CA ASP A 470 -4.23 41.00 -30.39
C ASP A 470 -2.83 40.52 -29.98
N GLU A 471 -2.86 39.56 -29.05
CA GLU A 471 -2.04 38.36 -28.89
C GLU A 471 -0.50 38.48 -28.94
N LEU A 472 0.11 38.61 -27.75
CA LEU A 472 1.10 37.67 -27.20
C LEU A 472 1.32 37.88 -25.70
#